data_AF-A0A1E4NDU0-F1
#
_entry.id   AF-A0A1E4NDU0-F1
#
_cell.length_a   1.000
_cell.length_b   1.000
_cell.length_c   1.000
_cell.angle_alpha   90.00
_cell.angle_beta   90.00
_cell.angle_gamma   90.00
#
_symmetry.space_group_name_H-M   'P 1'
#
loop_
_entity.id
_entity.type
_entity.pdbx_description
1 polymer ?
#
loop_
_entity_poly.entity_id
_entity_poly.type
_entity_poly.pdbx_seq_one_letter_code
_entity_poly.pdbx_strand_id
1 'polypeptide(L)'
;MSTRPAIVLLSGGLDSATVLAIARDAGFACHALSLDYGQRHRAELAAAARLAAALGAVEHRVMRLGLGDIGGSALTDAAIAVPEQPSEGIPVTYVPARNTVMLALALAWAEVLDARDIFIGVNAVDYSGYPDCRPEFVAAFERMANLATRAGIEGKSLAVHAPLQYLTKAEIVRRGAALGVDYAHTVSCYQADPAGRACGVCDACRLRRQGFEQARLPDPTVYMEVRD
;
A
#
# COMPACT_ATOMS: atom_id res chain seq x y z
N MET A 1 12.29 14.01 23.01
CA MET A 1 12.48 14.48 21.63
C MET A 1 11.11 14.47 20.96
N SER A 2 10.72 15.57 20.32
CA SER A 2 9.44 15.64 19.58
C SER A 2 9.55 14.76 18.34
N THR A 3 8.78 13.68 18.26
CA THR A 3 8.72 12.80 17.08
C THR A 3 8.03 13.53 15.94
N ARG A 4 8.63 13.53 14.73
CA ARG A 4 8.06 14.21 13.55
C ARG A 4 6.84 13.43 13.04
N PRO A 5 5.66 14.04 12.87
CA PRO A 5 4.50 13.34 12.34
C PRO A 5 4.67 13.05 10.86
N ALA A 6 4.25 11.86 10.43
CA ALA A 6 4.21 11.47 9.02
C ALA A 6 2.91 10.72 8.71
N ILE A 7 2.36 10.92 7.52
CA ILE A 7 1.26 10.10 7.02
C ILE A 7 1.84 8.86 6.34
N VAL A 8 1.34 7.67 6.67
CA VAL A 8 1.75 6.43 6.01
C VAL A 8 0.55 5.78 5.35
N LEU A 9 0.58 5.63 4.02
CA LEU A 9 -0.46 4.88 3.30
C LEU A 9 -0.35 3.38 3.63
N LEU A 10 -1.36 2.85 4.30
CA LEU A 10 -1.41 1.48 4.81
C LEU A 10 -2.58 0.71 4.18
N SER A 11 -2.30 -0.29 3.36
CA SER A 11 -3.33 -1.14 2.73
C SER A 11 -3.58 -2.45 3.45
N GLY A 12 -2.69 -2.85 4.37
CA GLY A 12 -2.72 -4.18 5.01
C GLY A 12 -1.92 -5.25 4.26
N GLY A 13 -1.38 -4.92 3.08
CA GLY A 13 -0.48 -5.78 2.32
C GLY A 13 0.97 -5.73 2.78
N LEU A 14 1.78 -6.63 2.21
CA LEU A 14 3.21 -6.79 2.47
C LEU A 14 4.01 -5.49 2.34
N ASP A 15 3.84 -4.79 1.21
CA ASP A 15 4.61 -3.59 0.89
C ASP A 15 4.31 -2.46 1.87
N SER A 16 3.02 -2.16 2.10
CA SER A 16 2.62 -1.06 2.99
C SER A 16 2.93 -1.33 4.46
N ALA A 17 2.89 -2.58 4.91
CA ALA A 17 3.39 -2.98 6.22
C ALA A 17 4.90 -2.70 6.36
N THR A 18 5.67 -3.00 5.32
CA THR A 18 7.12 -2.74 5.29
C THR A 18 7.41 -1.25 5.31
N VAL A 19 6.63 -0.43 4.60
CA VAL A 19 6.75 1.03 4.63
C VAL A 19 6.47 1.59 6.01
N LEU A 20 5.43 1.13 6.71
CA LEU A 20 5.14 1.58 8.07
C LEU A 20 6.31 1.26 9.02
N ALA A 21 6.90 0.06 8.90
CA ALA A 21 8.08 -0.29 9.67
C ALA A 21 9.30 0.59 9.35
N ILE A 22 9.53 0.92 8.07
CA ILE A 22 10.61 1.82 7.64
C ILE A 22 10.41 3.24 8.20
N ALA A 23 9.19 3.78 8.11
CA ALA A 23 8.90 5.11 8.64
C ALA A 23 9.07 5.16 10.16
N ARG A 24 8.63 4.12 10.88
CA ARG A 24 8.86 4.01 12.33
C ARG A 24 10.35 3.94 12.67
N ASP A 25 11.11 3.10 11.98
CA ASP A 25 12.57 2.95 12.14
C ASP A 25 13.32 4.27 11.92
N ALA A 26 12.83 5.10 10.99
CA ALA A 26 13.34 6.45 10.74
C ALA A 26 12.91 7.51 11.79
N GLY A 27 12.21 7.10 12.86
CA GLY A 27 11.87 7.95 14.00
C GLY A 27 10.61 8.81 13.83
N PHE A 28 9.73 8.47 12.88
CA PHE A 28 8.48 9.20 12.66
C PHE A 28 7.33 8.75 13.58
N ALA A 29 6.54 9.72 14.03
CA ALA A 29 5.21 9.50 14.59
C ALA A 29 4.23 9.19 13.44
N CYS A 30 4.03 7.90 13.16
CA CYS A 30 3.31 7.44 11.98
C CYS A 30 1.79 7.51 12.19
N HIS A 31 1.10 8.29 11.37
CA HIS A 31 -0.35 8.30 11.23
C HIS A 31 -0.72 7.47 9.99
N ALA A 32 -1.27 6.28 10.20
CA ALA A 32 -1.59 5.35 9.13
C ALA A 32 -2.95 5.66 8.48
N LEU A 33 -2.98 5.75 7.15
CA LEU A 33 -4.18 5.99 6.37
C LEU A 33 -4.50 4.77 5.49
N SER A 34 -5.67 4.18 5.67
CA SER A 34 -6.23 3.16 4.78
C SER A 34 -7.44 3.70 4.03
N LEU A 35 -7.72 3.14 2.86
CA LEU A 35 -8.91 3.48 2.09
C LEU A 35 -9.85 2.27 1.94
N ASP A 36 -11.11 2.50 2.28
CA ASP A 36 -12.24 1.62 1.96
C ASP A 36 -12.91 2.19 0.70
N TYR A 37 -12.46 1.75 -0.46
CA TYR A 37 -12.92 2.25 -1.75
C TYR A 37 -13.97 1.36 -2.42
N GLY A 38 -14.61 0.47 -1.66
CA GLY A 38 -15.55 -0.52 -2.18
C GLY A 38 -14.88 -1.79 -2.72
N GLN A 39 -13.65 -2.08 -2.29
CA GLN A 39 -12.94 -3.30 -2.69
C GLN A 39 -13.74 -4.57 -2.35
N ARG A 40 -13.59 -5.59 -3.20
CA ARG A 40 -14.34 -6.86 -3.17
C ARG A 40 -14.38 -7.55 -1.80
N HIS A 41 -13.29 -7.48 -1.02
CA HIS A 41 -13.22 -8.01 0.33
C HIS A 41 -12.52 -7.04 1.29
N ARG A 42 -12.98 -7.02 2.55
CA ARG A 42 -12.45 -6.12 3.60
C ARG A 42 -11.37 -6.75 4.49
N ALA A 43 -10.92 -7.97 4.16
CA ALA A 43 -9.87 -8.67 4.90
C ALA A 43 -8.57 -7.85 4.99
N GLU A 44 -8.23 -7.10 3.93
CA GLU A 44 -7.08 -6.20 3.91
C GLU A 44 -7.21 -5.03 4.90
N LEU A 45 -8.42 -4.49 5.10
CA LEU A 45 -8.65 -3.41 6.09
C LEU A 45 -8.49 -3.93 7.51
N ALA A 46 -8.96 -5.15 7.78
CA ALA A 46 -8.73 -5.82 9.06
C ALA A 46 -7.23 -6.09 9.29
N ALA A 47 -6.49 -6.48 8.23
CA ALA A 47 -5.04 -6.61 8.28
C ALA A 47 -4.34 -5.28 8.56
N ALA A 48 -4.74 -4.20 7.87
CA ALA A 48 -4.21 -2.86 8.08
C ALA A 48 -4.38 -2.41 9.54
N ALA A 49 -5.55 -2.63 10.14
CA ALA A 49 -5.79 -2.29 11.54
C ALA A 49 -4.87 -3.05 12.50
N ARG A 50 -4.68 -4.37 12.30
CA ARG A 50 -3.75 -5.16 13.11
C ARG A 50 -2.31 -4.67 12.97
N LEU A 51 -1.88 -4.39 11.73
CA LEU A 51 -0.53 -3.92 11.45
C LEU A 51 -0.26 -2.53 12.04
N ALA A 52 -1.22 -1.61 11.94
CA ALA A 52 -1.11 -0.29 12.53
C ALA A 52 -0.92 -0.39 14.05
N ALA A 53 -1.71 -1.23 14.73
CA ALA A 53 -1.56 -1.47 16.15
C ALA A 53 -0.21 -2.15 16.49
N ALA A 54 0.13 -3.23 15.80
CA ALA A 54 1.34 -4.02 16.07
C ALA A 54 2.64 -3.23 15.80
N LEU A 55 2.63 -2.34 14.80
CA LEU A 55 3.78 -1.51 14.46
C LEU A 55 3.79 -0.16 15.19
N GLY A 56 2.79 0.16 16.02
CA GLY A 56 2.77 1.34 16.87
C GLY A 56 2.44 2.65 16.12
N ALA A 57 1.53 2.61 15.16
CA ALA A 57 0.98 3.82 14.57
C ALA A 57 0.28 4.68 15.64
N VAL A 58 0.49 6.00 15.58
CA VAL A 58 -0.13 6.98 16.49
C VAL A 58 -1.65 7.01 16.31
N GLU A 59 -2.09 6.94 15.05
CA GLU A 59 -3.48 6.84 14.67
C GLU A 59 -3.59 5.95 13.44
N HIS A 60 -4.66 5.13 13.38
CA HIS A 60 -5.07 4.46 12.15
C HIS A 60 -6.43 4.98 11.71
N ARG A 61 -6.48 5.59 10.54
CA ARG A 61 -7.69 6.16 9.95
C ARG A 61 -8.08 5.40 8.70
N VAL A 62 -9.36 5.08 8.58
CA VAL A 62 -9.95 4.50 7.36
C VAL A 62 -10.87 5.52 6.73
N MET A 63 -10.57 5.95 5.50
CA MET A 63 -11.45 6.84 4.72
C MET A 63 -12.25 6.03 3.71
N ARG A 64 -13.56 6.30 3.63
CA ARG A 64 -14.47 5.64 2.69
C ARG A 64 -14.60 6.44 1.40
N LEU A 65 -14.52 5.78 0.26
CA LEU A 65 -14.64 6.39 -1.07
C LEU A 65 -15.47 5.50 -2.00
N GLY A 66 -16.30 6.10 -2.84
CA GLY A 66 -17.02 5.39 -3.90
C GLY A 66 -16.20 5.25 -5.17
N LEU A 67 -14.99 4.65 -5.15
CA LEU A 67 -14.27 4.45 -6.41
C LEU A 67 -14.97 3.44 -7.33
N GLY A 68 -15.82 2.57 -6.77
CA GLY A 68 -16.74 1.73 -7.55
C GLY A 68 -17.69 2.53 -8.44
N ASP A 69 -18.06 3.75 -8.07
CA ASP A 69 -18.97 4.59 -8.87
C ASP A 69 -18.32 5.05 -10.19
N ILE A 70 -16.98 5.06 -10.25
CA ILE A 70 -16.20 5.37 -11.46
C ILE A 70 -16.11 4.14 -12.37
N GLY A 71 -16.02 2.94 -11.78
CA GLY A 71 -15.89 1.67 -12.50
C GLY A 71 -14.52 1.45 -13.17
N GLY A 72 -14.45 0.46 -14.07
CA GLY A 72 -13.28 0.18 -14.91
C GLY A 72 -12.19 -0.70 -14.29
N SER A 73 -12.48 -1.37 -13.17
CA SER A 73 -11.52 -2.27 -12.50
C SER A 73 -12.17 -3.53 -11.93
N ALA A 74 -11.49 -4.67 -12.06
CA ALA A 74 -11.88 -5.94 -11.44
C ALA A 74 -11.80 -5.94 -9.90
N LEU A 75 -11.14 -4.94 -9.30
CA LEU A 75 -11.06 -4.80 -7.85
C LEU A 75 -12.23 -4.02 -7.26
N THR A 76 -13.00 -3.30 -8.08
CA THR A 76 -14.16 -2.49 -7.66
C THR A 76 -15.47 -2.91 -8.32
N ASP A 77 -15.41 -3.74 -9.38
CA ASP A 77 -16.59 -4.30 -10.06
C ASP A 77 -16.59 -5.84 -9.98
N ALA A 78 -17.60 -6.39 -9.30
CA ALA A 78 -17.74 -7.83 -9.11
C ALA A 78 -18.09 -8.61 -10.40
N ALA A 79 -18.61 -7.92 -11.43
CA ALA A 79 -18.93 -8.51 -12.73
C ALA A 79 -17.68 -8.79 -13.58
N ILE A 80 -16.54 -8.16 -13.24
CA ILE A 80 -15.28 -8.34 -13.94
C ILE A 80 -14.44 -9.40 -13.18
N ALA A 81 -14.08 -10.48 -13.89
CA ALA A 81 -13.21 -11.50 -13.31
C ALA A 81 -11.80 -10.96 -13.08
N VAL A 82 -11.21 -11.29 -11.94
CA VAL A 82 -9.79 -10.99 -11.67
C VAL A 82 -8.94 -11.99 -12.47
N PRO A 83 -7.99 -11.52 -13.31
CA PRO A 83 -7.16 -12.41 -14.11
C PRO A 83 -6.33 -13.38 -13.25
N GLU A 84 -6.27 -14.62 -13.69
CA GLU A 84 -5.43 -15.67 -13.07
C GLU A 84 -4.10 -15.84 -13.81
N GLN A 85 -3.92 -15.21 -14.98
CA GLN A 85 -2.68 -15.24 -15.76
C GLN A 85 -2.18 -13.81 -15.99
N PRO A 86 -0.86 -13.58 -16.11
CA PRO A 86 -0.32 -12.28 -16.46
C PRO A 86 -0.88 -11.82 -17.82
N SER A 87 -1.22 -10.54 -17.93
CA SER A 87 -1.70 -9.92 -19.17
C SER A 87 -0.72 -8.85 -19.66
N GLU A 88 -0.63 -8.66 -20.97
CA GLU A 88 0.08 -7.50 -21.54
C GLU A 88 -0.69 -6.20 -21.32
N GLY A 89 0.04 -5.08 -21.17
CA GLY A 89 -0.54 -3.76 -20.95
C GLY A 89 -0.92 -3.48 -19.48
N ILE A 90 -1.76 -2.47 -19.26
CA ILE A 90 -2.26 -2.12 -17.92
C ILE A 90 -3.34 -3.16 -17.55
N PRO A 91 -3.15 -3.94 -16.47
CA PRO A 91 -4.08 -5.02 -16.15
C PRO A 91 -5.40 -4.46 -15.63
N VAL A 92 -6.50 -5.18 -15.84
CA VAL A 92 -7.85 -4.79 -15.39
C VAL A 92 -7.99 -4.72 -13.85
N THR A 93 -6.98 -5.18 -13.11
CA THR A 93 -6.87 -4.97 -11.65
C THR A 93 -6.39 -3.56 -11.29
N TYR A 94 -5.99 -2.75 -12.26
CA TYR A 94 -5.73 -1.33 -12.08
C TYR A 94 -7.02 -0.62 -11.71
N VAL A 95 -7.03 0.06 -10.56
CA VAL A 95 -8.12 0.97 -10.19
C VAL A 95 -7.71 2.36 -10.68
N PRO A 96 -8.45 2.98 -11.61
CA PRO A 96 -8.05 4.24 -12.24
C PRO A 96 -7.64 5.33 -11.25
N ALA A 97 -6.39 5.79 -11.37
CA ALA A 97 -5.78 6.88 -10.59
C ALA A 97 -5.88 6.70 -9.06
N ARG A 98 -6.00 5.46 -8.57
CA ARG A 98 -6.20 5.18 -7.15
C ARG A 98 -5.09 5.78 -6.29
N ASN A 99 -3.81 5.61 -6.65
CA ASN A 99 -2.73 6.14 -5.83
C ASN A 99 -2.72 7.68 -5.82
N THR A 100 -3.13 8.34 -6.91
CA THR A 100 -3.32 9.79 -6.96
C THR A 100 -4.35 10.25 -5.95
N VAL A 101 -5.52 9.60 -5.92
CA VAL A 101 -6.59 9.90 -4.96
C VAL A 101 -6.13 9.63 -3.53
N MET A 102 -5.42 8.51 -3.30
CA MET A 102 -4.86 8.18 -1.98
C MET A 102 -3.90 9.25 -1.48
N LEU A 103 -2.96 9.69 -2.33
CA LEU A 103 -1.99 10.71 -1.98
C LEU A 103 -2.67 12.07 -1.76
N ALA A 104 -3.72 12.42 -2.51
CA ALA A 104 -4.47 13.66 -2.29
C ALA A 104 -5.16 13.68 -0.91
N LEU A 105 -5.71 12.54 -0.46
CA LEU A 105 -6.29 12.43 0.89
C LEU A 105 -5.22 12.45 1.99
N ALA A 106 -4.08 11.79 1.76
CA ALA A 106 -2.94 11.87 2.67
C ALA A 106 -2.42 13.32 2.78
N LEU A 107 -2.36 14.05 1.67
CA LEU A 107 -1.97 15.46 1.63
C LEU A 107 -2.92 16.34 2.44
N ALA A 108 -4.23 16.16 2.26
CA ALA A 108 -5.24 16.88 3.04
C ALA A 108 -5.11 16.59 4.54
N TRP A 109 -4.81 15.34 4.92
CA TRP A 109 -4.60 14.99 6.33
C TRP A 109 -3.27 15.52 6.88
N ALA A 110 -2.21 15.53 6.07
CA ALA A 110 -0.92 16.09 6.43
C ALA A 110 -1.01 17.59 6.77
N GLU A 111 -1.81 18.36 6.03
CA GLU A 111 -2.12 19.76 6.33
C GLU A 111 -2.73 19.94 7.74
N VAL A 112 -3.69 19.09 8.11
CA VAL A 112 -4.36 19.15 9.42
C VAL A 112 -3.39 18.84 10.57
N LEU A 113 -2.44 17.93 10.36
CA LEU A 113 -1.48 17.50 11.38
C LEU A 113 -0.16 18.31 11.37
N ASP A 114 -0.04 19.31 10.50
CA ASP A 114 1.23 19.97 10.15
C ASP A 114 2.36 18.98 9.79
N ALA A 115 2.01 17.80 9.25
CA ALA A 115 2.95 16.77 8.85
C ALA A 115 3.60 17.11 7.50
N ARG A 116 4.90 16.86 7.38
CA ARG A 116 5.70 17.20 6.19
C ARG A 116 6.17 15.99 5.40
N ASP A 117 5.81 14.79 5.85
CA ASP A 117 6.28 13.55 5.27
C ASP A 117 5.08 12.64 4.98
N ILE A 118 4.95 12.20 3.73
CA ILE A 118 3.97 11.21 3.29
C ILE A 118 4.71 9.99 2.76
N PHE A 119 4.39 8.81 3.27
CA PHE A 119 4.99 7.56 2.82
C PHE A 119 4.00 6.74 1.98
N ILE A 120 4.49 6.23 0.85
CA ILE A 120 3.73 5.39 -0.07
C ILE A 120 4.53 4.13 -0.46
N GLY A 121 3.86 2.97 -0.45
CA GLY A 121 4.46 1.68 -0.78
C GLY A 121 4.46 1.30 -2.26
N VAL A 122 4.68 2.26 -3.16
CA VAL A 122 4.81 1.96 -4.60
C VAL A 122 6.17 1.36 -4.93
N ASN A 123 6.19 0.51 -5.96
CA ASN A 123 7.35 -0.21 -6.46
C ASN A 123 7.34 -0.16 -7.99
N ALA A 124 8.51 -0.04 -8.62
CA ALA A 124 8.66 -0.04 -10.10
C ALA A 124 9.49 -1.20 -10.65
N VAL A 125 9.96 -2.12 -9.80
CA VAL A 125 10.77 -3.28 -10.23
C VAL A 125 9.87 -4.49 -10.46
N ASP A 126 9.13 -4.89 -9.43
CA ASP A 126 8.26 -6.07 -9.42
C ASP A 126 6.80 -5.63 -9.25
N TYR A 127 6.30 -4.88 -10.23
CA TYR A 127 4.96 -4.30 -10.21
C TYR A 127 4.15 -4.64 -11.46
N SER A 128 2.82 -4.57 -11.34
CA SER A 128 1.88 -4.96 -12.40
C SER A 128 1.74 -3.90 -13.52
N GLY A 129 2.73 -3.04 -13.74
CA GLY A 129 2.70 -2.04 -14.82
C GLY A 129 1.87 -0.79 -14.56
N TYR A 130 1.38 -0.55 -13.34
CA TYR A 130 0.54 0.60 -13.01
C TYR A 130 1.23 1.96 -13.22
N PRO A 131 0.62 2.91 -13.96
CA PRO A 131 1.26 4.18 -14.30
C PRO A 131 1.53 5.08 -13.09
N ASP A 132 0.76 4.89 -12.01
CA ASP A 132 0.80 5.61 -10.74
C ASP A 132 1.69 4.92 -9.68
N CYS A 133 2.63 4.06 -10.12
CA CYS A 133 3.68 3.47 -9.27
C CYS A 133 5.10 3.92 -9.66
N ARG A 134 5.24 4.81 -10.65
CA ARG A 134 6.53 5.19 -11.24
C ARG A 134 7.22 6.34 -10.47
N PRO A 135 8.56 6.43 -10.50
CA PRO A 135 9.28 7.54 -9.87
C PRO A 135 8.84 8.92 -10.35
N GLU A 136 8.55 9.06 -11.65
CA GLU A 136 8.12 10.33 -12.26
C GLU A 136 6.75 10.76 -11.75
N PHE A 137 5.87 9.79 -11.46
CA PHE A 137 4.57 10.05 -10.84
C PHE A 137 4.75 10.58 -9.41
N VAL A 138 5.57 9.91 -8.59
CA VAL A 138 5.84 10.34 -7.21
C VAL A 138 6.42 11.76 -7.17
N ALA A 139 7.43 12.03 -8.01
CA ALA A 139 8.04 13.35 -8.12
C ALA A 139 7.07 14.42 -8.63
N ALA A 140 6.20 14.08 -9.59
CA ALA A 140 5.18 15.00 -10.08
C ALA A 140 4.13 15.32 -9.00
N PHE A 141 3.70 14.32 -8.23
CA PHE A 141 2.77 14.53 -7.13
C PHE A 141 3.40 15.43 -6.05
N GLU A 142 4.64 15.19 -5.64
CA GLU A 142 5.33 16.02 -4.65
C GLU A 142 5.43 17.49 -5.08
N ARG A 143 5.80 17.74 -6.34
CA ARG A 143 5.81 19.11 -6.89
C ARG A 143 4.44 19.76 -6.82
N MET A 144 3.38 19.03 -7.22
CA MET A 144 2.00 19.53 -7.15
C MET A 144 1.59 19.81 -5.69
N ALA A 145 1.89 18.90 -4.77
CA ALA A 145 1.55 19.03 -3.36
C ALA A 145 2.15 20.30 -2.74
N ASN A 146 3.41 20.62 -3.08
CA ASN A 146 4.08 21.84 -2.62
C ASN A 146 3.57 23.12 -3.28
N LEU A 147 2.86 23.04 -4.41
CA LEU A 147 2.20 24.20 -5.04
C LEU A 147 0.79 24.44 -4.50
N ALA A 148 0.09 23.38 -4.06
CA ALA A 148 -1.33 23.40 -3.80
C ALA A 148 -1.72 23.47 -2.31
N THR A 149 -0.75 23.63 -1.41
CA THR A 149 -0.95 23.63 0.05
C THR A 149 -0.64 24.97 0.69
N ARG A 150 -1.30 25.26 1.81
CA ARG A 150 -0.96 26.42 2.66
C ARG A 150 0.48 26.30 3.13
N ALA A 151 0.87 25.11 3.59
CA ALA A 151 2.24 24.83 4.00
C ALA A 151 3.26 25.19 2.90
N GLY A 152 2.98 24.79 1.65
CA GLY A 152 3.80 25.15 0.48
C GLY A 152 3.91 26.66 0.26
N ILE A 153 2.79 27.37 0.28
CA ILE A 153 2.74 28.83 0.09
C ILE A 153 3.47 29.58 1.22
N GLU A 154 3.42 29.06 2.45
CA GLU A 154 4.12 29.61 3.61
C GLU A 154 5.62 29.22 3.67
N GLY A 155 6.15 28.58 2.62
CA GLY A 155 7.57 28.23 2.50
C GLY A 155 7.99 26.94 3.20
N LYS A 156 7.03 26.13 3.68
CA LYS A 156 7.30 24.77 4.17
C LYS A 156 7.27 23.80 3.00
N SER A 157 8.18 22.83 3.02
CA SER A 157 8.21 21.75 2.02
C SER A 157 7.63 20.46 2.57
N LEU A 158 6.88 19.75 1.73
CA LEU A 158 6.41 18.39 1.93
C LEU A 158 7.24 17.43 1.07
N ALA A 159 7.58 16.26 1.64
CA ALA A 159 8.27 15.18 0.97
C ALA A 159 7.35 13.95 0.82
N VAL A 160 7.37 13.33 -0.35
CA VAL A 160 6.71 12.05 -0.63
C VAL A 160 7.77 10.96 -0.73
N HIS A 161 7.76 10.06 0.25
CA HIS A 161 8.71 8.97 0.39
C HIS A 161 8.15 7.70 -0.24
N ALA A 162 8.83 7.18 -1.27
CA ALA A 162 8.57 5.88 -1.88
C ALA A 162 9.74 4.91 -1.60
N PRO A 163 9.94 4.44 -0.35
CA PRO A 163 11.16 3.73 0.03
C PRO A 163 11.33 2.36 -0.64
N LEU A 164 10.28 1.82 -1.27
CA LEU A 164 10.31 0.54 -1.97
C LEU A 164 10.48 0.69 -3.48
N GLN A 165 10.60 1.92 -4.01
CA GLN A 165 10.52 2.24 -5.43
C GLN A 165 11.44 1.38 -6.31
N TYR A 166 12.63 1.09 -5.81
CA TYR A 166 13.72 0.40 -6.54
C TYR A 166 14.11 -0.95 -5.92
N LEU A 167 13.32 -1.48 -4.99
CA LEU A 167 13.61 -2.76 -4.34
C LEU A 167 12.93 -3.90 -5.09
N THR A 168 13.58 -5.04 -5.18
CA THR A 168 12.90 -6.30 -5.54
C THR A 168 11.97 -6.74 -4.41
N LYS A 169 10.99 -7.59 -4.70
CA LYS A 169 10.09 -8.14 -3.68
C LYS A 169 10.87 -8.89 -2.59
N ALA A 170 11.94 -9.58 -2.96
CA ALA A 170 12.83 -10.25 -2.02
C ALA A 170 13.56 -9.28 -1.07
N GLU A 171 13.96 -8.11 -1.55
CA GLU A 171 14.56 -7.06 -0.72
C GLU A 171 13.53 -6.40 0.20
N ILE A 172 12.30 -6.19 -0.28
CA ILE A 172 11.20 -5.70 0.57
C ILE A 172 10.94 -6.67 1.72
N VAL A 173 10.81 -7.97 1.43
CA VAL A 173 10.59 -9.02 2.45
C VAL A 173 11.75 -9.03 3.46
N ARG A 174 13.01 -9.02 2.99
CA ARG A 174 14.17 -8.98 3.88
C ARG A 174 14.20 -7.72 4.74
N ARG A 175 13.88 -6.56 4.16
CA ARG A 175 13.87 -5.29 4.89
C ARG A 175 12.80 -5.27 5.97
N GLY A 176 11.56 -5.67 5.67
CA GLY A 176 10.51 -5.68 6.68
C GLY A 176 10.74 -6.74 7.75
N ALA A 177 11.24 -7.93 7.40
CA ALA A 177 11.62 -8.95 8.39
C ALA A 177 12.71 -8.43 9.35
N ALA A 178 13.74 -7.74 8.83
CA ALA A 178 14.79 -7.13 9.64
C ALA A 178 14.26 -6.02 10.57
N LEU A 179 13.14 -5.38 10.22
CA LEU A 179 12.46 -4.36 11.02
C LEU A 179 11.36 -4.95 11.93
N GLY A 180 11.22 -6.27 11.98
CA GLY A 180 10.26 -6.97 12.84
C GLY A 180 8.82 -6.96 12.32
N VAL A 181 8.61 -6.82 11.00
CA VAL A 181 7.28 -7.01 10.41
C VAL A 181 6.88 -8.48 10.49
N ASP A 182 5.79 -8.77 11.19
CA ASP A 182 5.15 -10.07 11.11
C ASP A 182 4.26 -10.16 9.86
N TYR A 183 4.80 -10.78 8.82
CA TYR A 183 4.08 -10.94 7.56
C TYR A 183 2.88 -11.91 7.63
N ALA A 184 2.70 -12.68 8.70
CA ALA A 184 1.51 -13.49 8.92
C ALA A 184 0.26 -12.62 9.11
N HIS A 185 0.42 -11.36 9.52
CA HIS A 185 -0.69 -10.42 9.69
C HIS A 185 -1.11 -9.70 8.41
N THR A 186 -0.33 -9.83 7.34
CA THR A 186 -0.56 -9.13 6.06
C THR A 186 -1.49 -9.92 5.13
N VAL A 187 -2.26 -9.20 4.31
CA VAL A 187 -3.10 -9.78 3.25
C VAL A 187 -2.73 -9.11 1.93
N SER A 188 -2.11 -9.87 1.02
CA SER A 188 -1.71 -9.38 -0.32
C SER A 188 -2.67 -9.80 -1.43
N CYS A 189 -3.45 -10.86 -1.23
CA CYS A 189 -4.24 -11.48 -2.29
C CYS A 189 -5.41 -10.59 -2.75
N TYR A 190 -5.58 -10.41 -4.07
CA TYR A 190 -6.70 -9.67 -4.67
C TYR A 190 -8.07 -10.32 -4.46
N GLN A 191 -8.08 -11.61 -4.14
CA GLN A 191 -9.27 -12.44 -3.97
C GLN A 191 -9.23 -13.18 -2.63
N ALA A 192 -8.70 -12.53 -1.60
CA ALA A 192 -8.68 -13.13 -0.26
C ALA A 192 -10.11 -13.40 0.22
N ASP A 193 -10.34 -14.52 0.90
CA ASP A 193 -11.66 -14.79 1.47
C ASP A 193 -11.93 -13.88 2.69
N PRO A 194 -13.14 -13.91 3.29
CA PRO A 194 -13.42 -13.11 4.47
C PRO A 194 -12.50 -13.38 5.67
N ALA A 195 -11.85 -14.55 5.73
CA ALA A 195 -10.87 -14.89 6.76
C ALA A 195 -9.44 -14.41 6.43
N GLY A 196 -9.22 -13.87 5.23
CA GLY A 196 -7.92 -13.38 4.75
C GLY A 196 -7.03 -14.45 4.12
N ARG A 197 -7.55 -15.67 3.86
CA ARG A 197 -6.79 -16.72 3.18
C ARG A 197 -6.59 -16.35 1.71
N ALA A 198 -5.41 -16.61 1.17
CA ALA A 198 -5.04 -16.21 -0.19
C ALA A 198 -5.48 -17.25 -1.23
N CYS A 199 -5.93 -16.81 -2.41
CA CYS A 199 -6.36 -17.71 -3.50
C CYS A 199 -5.23 -18.52 -4.13
N GLY A 200 -3.96 -18.10 -3.97
CA GLY A 200 -2.79 -18.81 -4.49
C GLY A 200 -2.51 -18.64 -5.99
N VAL A 201 -3.46 -18.12 -6.78
CA VAL A 201 -3.35 -18.07 -8.25
C VAL A 201 -3.21 -16.67 -8.84
N CYS A 202 -3.65 -15.61 -8.15
CA CYS A 202 -3.55 -14.24 -8.67
C CYS A 202 -2.11 -13.69 -8.67
N ASP A 203 -1.85 -12.64 -9.45
CA ASP A 203 -0.53 -11.99 -9.52
C ASP A 203 0.04 -11.62 -8.16
N ALA A 204 -0.76 -11.06 -7.25
CA ALA A 204 -0.28 -10.70 -5.93
C ALA A 204 0.17 -11.92 -5.10
N CYS A 205 -0.47 -13.09 -5.29
CA CYS A 205 -0.03 -14.33 -4.64
C CYS A 205 1.28 -14.83 -5.25
N ARG A 206 1.42 -14.79 -6.59
CA ARG A 206 2.64 -15.17 -7.29
C ARG A 206 3.83 -14.33 -6.86
N LEU A 207 3.71 -13.00 -6.97
CA LEU A 207 4.77 -12.05 -6.62
C LEU A 207 5.18 -12.18 -5.16
N ARG A 208 4.20 -12.35 -4.25
CA ARG A 208 4.49 -12.59 -2.84
C ARG A 208 5.31 -13.87 -2.63
N ARG A 209 4.83 -15.00 -3.17
CA ARG A 209 5.49 -16.30 -3.00
C ARG A 209 6.92 -16.26 -3.53
N GLN A 210 7.09 -15.73 -4.74
CA GLN A 210 8.39 -15.52 -5.36
C GLN A 210 9.30 -14.63 -4.49
N GLY A 211 8.77 -13.55 -3.93
CA GLY A 211 9.50 -12.66 -3.03
C GLY A 211 10.03 -13.37 -1.78
N PHE A 212 9.21 -14.20 -1.12
CA PHE A 212 9.64 -14.99 0.05
C PHE A 212 10.66 -16.07 -0.32
N GLU A 213 10.43 -16.79 -1.41
CA GLU A 213 11.34 -17.80 -1.93
C GLU A 213 12.74 -17.21 -2.22
N GLN A 214 12.78 -16.10 -2.97
CA GLN A 214 14.02 -15.40 -3.31
C GLN A 214 14.67 -14.74 -2.08
N ALA A 215 13.87 -14.30 -1.10
CA ALA A 215 14.37 -13.80 0.19
C ALA A 215 14.94 -14.92 1.08
N ARG A 216 14.71 -16.19 0.73
CA ARG A 216 15.04 -17.37 1.55
C ARG A 216 14.39 -17.31 2.93
N LEU A 217 13.14 -16.82 2.98
CA LEU A 217 12.33 -16.76 4.18
C LEU A 217 11.03 -17.55 3.96
N PRO A 218 10.49 -18.22 4.99
CA PRO A 218 9.22 -18.92 4.86
C PRO A 218 8.10 -17.92 4.59
N ASP A 219 7.24 -18.19 3.61
CA ASP A 219 6.02 -17.41 3.38
C ASP A 219 4.96 -17.82 4.41
N PRO A 220 4.54 -16.93 5.34
CA PRO A 220 3.55 -17.27 6.36
C PRO A 220 2.10 -17.22 5.82
N THR A 221 1.90 -17.05 4.51
CA THR A 221 0.56 -16.98 3.91
C THR A 221 -0.22 -18.27 4.11
N VAL A 222 -1.43 -18.13 4.66
CA VAL A 222 -2.42 -19.21 4.64
C VAL A 222 -3.18 -19.15 3.31
N TYR A 223 -3.02 -20.18 2.48
CA TYR A 223 -3.73 -20.31 1.22
C TYR A 223 -5.07 -21.04 1.42
N MET A 224 -6.03 -20.74 0.55
CA MET A 224 -7.25 -21.53 0.45
C MET A 224 -6.91 -22.94 -0.02
N GLU A 225 -7.64 -23.94 0.46
CA GLU A 225 -7.56 -25.29 -0.11
C GLU A 225 -8.01 -25.22 -1.58
N VAL A 226 -7.24 -25.88 -2.46
CA VAL A 226 -7.62 -26.03 -3.86
C VAL A 226 -8.92 -26.80 -3.89
N ARG A 227 -9.99 -26.20 -4.43
CA ARG A 227 -11.18 -26.96 -4.78
C ARG A 227 -10.84 -27.75 -6.04
N ASP A 228 -10.67 -29.06 -5.89
CA ASP A 228 -10.66 -30.01 -7.01
C ASP A 228 -11.98 -29.93 -7.81
#